data_AF-A0A9W6E9M5-F1
#
_entry.id   AF-A0A9W6E9M5-F1
#
_cell.length_a   1.000
_cell.length_b   1.000
_cell.length_c   1.000
_cell.angle_alpha   90.00
_cell.angle_beta   90.00
_cell.angle_gamma   90.00
#
_symmetry.space_group_name_H-M   'P 1'
#
loop_
_entity.id
_entity.type
_entity.pdbx_description
1 polymer ?
#
loop_
_entity_poly.entity_id
_entity_poly.type
_entity_poly.pdbx_seq_one_letter_code
_entity_poly.pdbx_strand_id
1 'polypeptide(L)'
;MAPIIFGQGAGPFNRYSMQLPSMIADALSSGIVSVIEQGDTVWSHVHIRDLASLFIVKGIYFCETGEHSHREFLERLATAAYELGVLPSSNVKEITLGEAAEKLVFGGVSTAELGYASK
;
A
#
# COMPACT_ATOMS: atom_id res chain seq x y z
N MET A 1 13.98 -7.26 4.02
CA MET A 1 12.89 -6.53 4.70
C MET A 1 11.76 -7.52 4.96
N ALA A 2 10.95 -7.37 6.01
CA ALA A 2 9.72 -8.17 6.10
C ALA A 2 8.73 -7.71 5.01
N PRO A 3 8.03 -8.63 4.34
CA PRO A 3 7.14 -8.27 3.24
C PRO A 3 5.88 -7.58 3.73
N ILE A 4 5.30 -6.72 2.89
CA ILE A 4 3.96 -6.18 3.09
C ILE A 4 2.96 -7.33 2.98
N ILE A 5 2.21 -7.56 4.06
CA ILE A 5 1.10 -8.50 4.08
C ILE A 5 -0.13 -7.77 3.54
N PHE A 6 -0.73 -8.27 2.46
CA PHE A 6 -1.92 -7.67 1.85
C PHE A 6 -3.06 -8.67 1.66
N GLY A 7 -4.23 -8.15 1.30
CA GLY A 7 -5.44 -8.93 1.06
C GLY A 7 -6.42 -8.91 2.23
N GLN A 8 -7.66 -9.28 1.95
CA GLN A 8 -8.73 -9.29 2.94
C GLN A 8 -8.57 -10.49 3.88
N GLY A 9 -8.37 -10.21 5.18
CA GLY A 9 -8.29 -11.24 6.20
C GLY A 9 -9.62 -11.99 6.39
N ALA A 10 -9.54 -13.29 6.66
CA ALA A 10 -10.70 -14.14 6.96
C ALA A 10 -10.94 -14.34 8.47
N GLY A 11 -10.02 -13.85 9.32
CA GLY A 11 -10.12 -13.96 10.77
C GLY A 11 -11.11 -12.97 11.41
N PRO A 12 -11.44 -13.14 12.70
CA PRO A 12 -12.44 -12.33 13.40
C PRO A 12 -11.95 -10.93 13.80
N PHE A 13 -10.65 -10.65 13.67
CA PHE A 13 -10.02 -9.41 14.14
C PHE A 13 -9.68 -8.46 12.99
N ASN A 14 -8.48 -7.86 13.00
CA ASN A 14 -8.04 -6.99 11.92
C ASN A 14 -8.02 -7.77 10.59
N ARG A 15 -8.77 -7.27 9.61
CA ARG A 15 -8.89 -7.85 8.26
C ARG A 15 -8.20 -7.01 7.19
N TYR A 16 -7.59 -5.89 7.56
CA TYR A 16 -6.94 -4.96 6.66
C TYR A 16 -5.46 -4.78 7.02
N SER A 17 -4.63 -4.55 6.00
CA SER A 17 -3.26 -4.09 6.17
C SER A 17 -3.22 -2.57 6.45
N MET A 18 -2.03 -1.97 6.49
CA MET A 18 -1.88 -0.54 6.81
C MET A 18 -1.66 0.33 5.57
N GLN A 19 -0.60 0.08 4.79
CA GLN A 19 -0.18 0.97 3.68
C GLN A 19 -1.17 1.00 2.51
N LEU A 20 -1.61 -0.16 2.00
CA LEU A 20 -2.56 -0.16 0.87
C LEU A 20 -3.90 0.48 1.27
N PRO A 21 -4.51 0.14 2.42
CA PRO A 21 -5.79 0.74 2.82
C PRO A 21 -5.71 2.23 3.11
N SER A 22 -4.59 2.74 3.64
CA SER A 22 -4.42 4.19 3.85
C SER A 22 -4.33 4.95 2.52
N MET A 23 -3.59 4.42 1.53
CA MET A 23 -3.53 5.00 0.19
C MET A 23 -4.89 4.95 -0.52
N ILE A 24 -5.63 3.85 -0.39
CA ILE A 24 -6.99 3.72 -0.94
C ILE A 24 -7.91 4.75 -0.27
N ALA A 25 -7.84 4.90 1.05
CA ALA A 25 -8.66 5.87 1.77
C ALA A 25 -8.34 7.33 1.38
N ASP A 26 -7.06 7.69 1.20
CA ASP A 26 -6.67 9.01 0.67
C ASP A 26 -7.23 9.22 -0.74
N ALA A 27 -7.12 8.21 -1.62
CA ALA A 27 -7.65 8.30 -2.98
C ALA A 27 -9.17 8.53 -3.01
N LEU A 28 -9.92 7.79 -2.18
CA LEU A 28 -11.36 7.91 -2.09
C LEU A 28 -11.80 9.26 -1.49
N SER A 29 -11.07 9.76 -0.49
CA SER A 29 -11.41 11.02 0.18
C SER A 29 -11.02 12.26 -0.62
N SER A 30 -9.89 12.22 -1.32
CA SER A 30 -9.38 13.33 -2.12
C SER A 30 -9.92 13.34 -3.56
N GLY A 31 -10.50 12.23 -4.01
CA GLY A 31 -10.98 12.05 -5.39
C GLY A 31 -9.86 11.89 -6.42
N ILE A 32 -8.62 11.69 -5.98
CA ILE A 32 -7.45 11.51 -6.84
C ILE A 32 -6.44 10.58 -6.19
N VAL A 33 -5.78 9.72 -6.97
CA VAL A 33 -4.71 8.87 -6.46
C VAL A 33 -3.41 9.68 -6.35
N SER A 34 -2.80 9.70 -5.17
CA SER A 34 -1.56 10.46 -4.90
C SER A 34 -0.34 9.53 -4.84
N VAL A 35 0.72 9.84 -5.58
CA VAL A 35 2.04 9.19 -5.51
C VAL A 35 3.00 10.08 -4.73
N ILE A 36 3.71 9.52 -3.76
CA ILE A 36 4.69 10.28 -2.97
C ILE A 36 5.99 10.37 -3.76
N GLU A 37 6.42 11.59 -4.06
CA GLU A 37 7.57 11.87 -4.94
C GLU A 37 7.47 11.04 -6.24
N GLN A 38 8.53 10.30 -6.59
CA GLN A 38 8.53 9.42 -7.74
C GLN A 38 7.87 8.06 -7.46
N GLY A 39 7.62 7.69 -6.19
CA GLY A 39 7.00 6.41 -5.84
C GLY A 39 7.90 5.18 -6.11
N ASP A 40 9.21 5.38 -6.18
CA ASP A 40 10.20 4.35 -6.51
C ASP A 40 10.49 3.40 -5.35
N THR A 41 9.93 3.64 -4.17
CA THR A 41 10.07 2.73 -3.04
C THR A 41 9.51 1.35 -3.38
N VAL A 42 10.39 0.35 -3.33
CA VAL A 42 10.07 -1.06 -3.61
C VAL A 42 9.86 -1.82 -2.31
N TRP A 43 8.78 -2.61 -2.26
CA TRP A 43 8.49 -3.52 -1.16
C TRP A 43 8.23 -4.94 -1.68
N SER A 44 8.82 -5.94 -1.01
CA SER A 44 8.33 -7.31 -1.08
C SER A 44 6.90 -7.38 -0.56
N HIS A 45 6.08 -8.26 -1.13
CA HIS A 45 4.71 -8.47 -0.68
C HIS A 45 4.35 -9.95 -0.58
N VAL A 46 3.32 -10.24 0.21
CA VAL A 46 2.70 -11.57 0.33
C VAL A 46 1.21 -11.43 0.62
N HIS A 47 0.38 -12.23 -0.05
CA HIS A 47 -1.03 -12.26 0.25
C HIS A 47 -1.29 -13.01 1.57
N ILE A 48 -2.21 -12.52 2.41
CA ILE A 48 -2.49 -13.07 3.75
C ILE A 48 -2.83 -14.57 3.72
N ARG A 49 -3.49 -15.05 2.67
CA ARG A 49 -3.82 -16.49 2.52
C ARG A 49 -2.59 -17.36 2.26
N ASP A 50 -1.62 -16.84 1.52
CA ASP A 50 -0.38 -17.56 1.22
C ASP A 50 0.49 -17.61 2.47
N LEU A 51 0.58 -16.47 3.18
CA LEU A 51 1.26 -16.40 4.48
C LEU A 51 0.61 -17.34 5.50
N ALA A 52 -0.73 -17.36 5.60
CA ALA A 52 -1.44 -18.24 6.53
C ALA A 52 -1.16 -19.73 6.25
N SER A 53 -1.00 -20.10 4.98
CA SER A 53 -0.67 -21.47 4.58
C SER A 53 0.72 -21.90 5.05
N LEU A 54 1.64 -20.95 5.29
CA LEU A 54 2.98 -21.23 5.80
C LEU A 54 2.99 -21.53 7.31
N PHE A 55 2.01 -21.06 8.08
CA PHE A 55 1.97 -21.31 9.53
C PHE A 55 1.81 -22.80 9.91
N ILE A 56 1.50 -23.67 8.95
CA ILE A 56 1.39 -25.12 9.18
C ILE A 56 2.76 -25.83 9.19
N VAL A 57 3.82 -25.20 8.65
CA VAL A 57 5.16 -25.80 8.60
C VAL A 57 6.04 -25.29 9.74
N LYS A 58 6.99 -26.13 10.18
CA LYS A 58 7.91 -25.80 11.29
C LYS A 58 9.25 -25.30 10.75
N GLY A 59 9.62 -24.06 11.09
CA GLY A 59 10.90 -23.47 10.71
C GLY A 59 10.86 -21.95 10.72
N ILE A 60 11.98 -21.33 10.35
CA ILE A 60 12.07 -19.89 10.09
C ILE A 60 12.19 -19.73 8.57
N TYR A 61 11.22 -19.04 7.98
CA TYR A 61 11.11 -18.88 6.54
C TYR A 61 10.90 -17.40 6.21
N PHE A 62 11.54 -16.93 5.14
CA PHE A 62 11.09 -15.72 4.45
C PHE A 62 9.90 -16.09 3.58
N CYS A 63 8.83 -15.29 3.63
CA CYS A 63 7.56 -15.58 2.96
C CYS A 63 7.15 -14.42 2.07
N GLU A 64 7.65 -14.41 0.84
CA GLU A 64 7.33 -13.38 -0.16
C GLU A 64 6.90 -14.04 -1.46
N THR A 65 6.02 -13.37 -2.20
CA THR A 65 5.51 -13.84 -3.50
C THR A 65 5.93 -12.94 -4.66
N GLY A 66 6.59 -11.83 -4.35
CA GLY A 66 7.05 -10.84 -5.33
C GLY A 66 7.35 -9.50 -4.69
N GLU A 67 7.63 -8.53 -5.54
CA GLU A 67 7.92 -7.15 -5.19
C GLU A 67 7.05 -6.19 -6.01
N HIS A 68 6.89 -4.97 -5.54
CA HIS A 68 6.19 -3.90 -6.25
C HIS A 68 6.75 -2.54 -5.83
N SER A 69 6.68 -1.55 -6.72
CA SER A 69 6.85 -0.15 -6.32
C SER A 69 5.53 0.45 -5.86
N HIS A 70 5.60 1.47 -5.00
CA HIS A 70 4.41 2.22 -4.64
C HIS A 70 3.76 2.91 -5.83
N ARG A 71 4.55 3.41 -6.80
CA ARG A 71 4.03 3.94 -8.06
C ARG A 71 3.21 2.89 -8.81
N GLU A 72 3.76 1.69 -9.00
CA GLU A 72 3.06 0.62 -9.73
C GLU A 72 1.71 0.29 -9.06
N PHE A 73 1.70 0.16 -7.73
CA PHE A 73 0.47 -0.08 -6.99
C PHE A 73 -0.56 1.04 -7.19
N LEU A 74 -0.12 2.30 -7.09
CA LEU A 74 -0.99 3.47 -7.20
C LEU A 74 -1.54 3.65 -8.62
N GLU A 75 -0.76 3.38 -9.66
CA GLU A 75 -1.23 3.39 -11.05
C GLU A 75 -2.28 2.30 -11.30
N ARG A 76 -2.07 1.10 -10.75
CA ARG A 76 -3.07 0.01 -10.78
C ARG A 76 -4.33 0.39 -10.02
N LEU A 77 -4.20 1.03 -8.86
CA LEU A 77 -5.32 1.54 -8.08
C LEU A 77 -6.12 2.58 -8.85
N ALA A 78 -5.45 3.55 -9.48
CA ALA A 78 -6.11 4.60 -10.27
C ALA A 78 -6.89 4.01 -11.45
N THR A 79 -6.29 3.03 -12.15
CA THR A 79 -6.93 2.30 -13.24
C THR A 79 -8.19 1.57 -12.74
N ALA A 80 -8.07 0.77 -11.67
CA ALA A 80 -9.20 0.03 -11.11
C ALA A 80 -10.31 0.97 -10.60
N ALA A 81 -9.96 2.08 -9.95
CA ALA A 81 -10.93 3.03 -9.44
C ALA A 81 -11.70 3.75 -10.55
N TYR A 82 -11.05 4.05 -11.67
CA TYR A 82 -11.68 4.60 -12.86
C TYR A 82 -12.62 3.59 -13.54
N GLU A 83 -12.16 2.35 -13.72
CA GLU A 83 -12.98 1.27 -14.30
C GLU A 83 -14.23 0.97 -13.47
N LEU A 84 -14.14 1.08 -12.15
CA LEU A 84 -15.27 0.93 -11.23
C LEU A 84 -16.17 2.17 -11.16
N GLY A 85 -15.83 3.27 -11.85
CA GLY A 85 -16.57 4.53 -11.80
C GLY A 85 -16.50 5.25 -10.45
N VAL A 86 -15.55 4.87 -9.59
CA VAL A 86 -15.36 5.45 -8.26
C VAL A 86 -14.59 6.77 -8.36
N LEU A 87 -13.63 6.84 -9.28
CA LEU A 87 -12.87 8.06 -9.59
C LEU A 87 -13.09 8.49 -11.05
N PRO A 88 -13.06 9.80 -11.35
CA PRO A 88 -13.33 10.32 -12.69
C PRO A 88 -12.15 10.15 -13.66
N SER A 89 -10.96 9.77 -13.18
CA SER A 89 -9.74 9.64 -13.97
C SER A 89 -8.85 8.52 -13.44
N SER A 90 -8.09 7.90 -14.33
CA SER A 90 -7.06 6.90 -14.03
C SER A 90 -5.66 7.51 -13.81
N ASN A 91 -5.54 8.84 -13.75
CA ASN A 91 -4.26 9.52 -13.55
C ASN A 91 -3.87 9.58 -12.07
N VAL A 92 -2.57 9.47 -11.83
CA VAL A 92 -1.97 9.71 -10.50
C VAL A 92 -1.40 11.13 -10.41
N LYS A 93 -1.37 11.69 -9.21
CA LYS A 93 -0.77 12.99 -8.91
C LYS A 93 0.41 12.83 -7.97
N GLU A 94 1.55 13.39 -8.34
CA GLU A 94 2.72 13.45 -7.45
C GLU A 94 2.50 14.47 -6.32
N ILE A 95 2.86 14.07 -5.09
CA ILE A 95 2.82 14.88 -3.89
C ILE A 95 4.16 14.81 -3.16
N THR A 96 4.44 15.82 -2.35
CA THR A 96 5.65 15.86 -1.52
C THR A 96 5.53 14.92 -0.32
N LEU A 97 6.67 14.53 0.26
CA LEU A 97 6.70 13.76 1.50
C LEU A 97 5.97 14.47 2.66
N GLY A 98 6.07 15.80 2.73
CA GLY A 98 5.37 16.61 3.74
C GLY A 98 3.84 16.54 3.60
N GLU A 99 3.33 16.69 2.38
CA GLU A 99 1.90 16.52 2.11
C GLU A 99 1.42 15.10 2.42
N ALA A 100 2.23 14.09 2.10
CA ALA A 100 1.92 12.71 2.41
C ALA A 100 1.92 12.45 3.93
N ALA A 101 2.79 13.12 4.69
CA ALA A 101 2.83 13.00 6.14
C ALA A 101 1.54 13.49 6.78
N GLU A 102 1.04 14.66 6.36
CA GLU A 102 -0.24 15.20 6.81
C GLU A 102 -1.41 14.27 6.49
N LYS A 103 -1.43 13.71 5.27
CA LYS A 103 -2.51 12.84 4.79
C LYS A 103 -2.53 11.45 5.43
N LEU A 104 -1.37 10.80 5.56
CA LEU A 104 -1.29 9.36 5.82
C LEU A 104 -0.87 9.01 7.25
N VAL A 105 -0.16 9.91 7.93
CA VAL A 105 0.50 9.62 9.23
C VAL A 105 0.48 10.81 10.20
N PHE A 106 -0.58 11.63 10.16
CA PHE A 106 -0.84 12.73 11.11
C PHE A 106 0.33 13.73 11.26
N GLY A 107 0.96 14.09 10.14
CA GLY A 107 2.07 15.05 10.09
C GLY A 107 3.44 14.47 10.45
N GLY A 108 3.53 13.17 10.77
CA GLY A 108 4.77 12.51 11.13
C GLY A 108 5.68 12.23 9.93
N VAL A 109 6.48 13.22 9.49
CA VAL A 109 7.36 13.10 8.29
C VAL A 109 8.27 11.88 8.33
N SER A 110 8.96 11.60 9.43
CA SER A 110 9.82 10.40 9.55
C SER A 110 9.04 9.09 9.46
N THR A 111 7.78 9.08 9.91
CA THR A 111 6.90 7.92 9.78
C THR A 111 6.44 7.75 8.33
N ALA A 112 6.17 8.85 7.65
CA ALA A 112 5.82 8.87 6.24
C ALA A 112 6.97 8.34 5.38
N GLU A 113 8.20 8.77 5.69
CA GLU A 113 9.41 8.31 5.02
C GLU A 113 9.60 6.80 5.21
N LEU A 114 9.64 6.32 6.45
CA LEU A 114 9.84 4.91 6.77
C LEU A 114 8.76 4.00 6.16
N GLY A 115 7.50 4.45 6.18
CA GLY A 115 6.37 3.66 5.71
C GLY A 115 6.13 3.75 4.21
N TYR A 116 6.42 4.88 3.57
CA TYR A 116 5.90 5.15 2.23
C TYR A 116 6.92 5.65 1.21
N ALA A 117 8.07 6.16 1.67
CA ALA A 117 9.10 6.74 0.81
C ALA A 117 10.51 6.29 1.22
N SER A 118 10.64 5.07 1.76
CA SER A 118 11.95 4.53 2.15
C SER A 118 12.84 4.42 0.92
N LYS A 119 14.07 4.91 1.05
CA LYS A 119 15.14 4.79 0.05
C LYS A 119 16.04 3.61 0.36
#